data_AF-A0A5C8M5A6-F1
#
_entry.id   AF-A0A5C8M5A6-F1
#
_cell.length_a   1.000
_cell.length_b   1.000
_cell.length_c   1.000
_cell.angle_alpha   90.00
_cell.angle_beta   90.00
_cell.angle_gamma   90.00
#
_symmetry.space_group_name_H-M   'P 1'
#
loop_
_entity.id
_entity.type
_entity.pdbx_description
1 polymer ?
#
loop_
_entity_poly.entity_id
_entity_poly.type
_entity_poly.pdbx_seq_one_letter_code
_entity_poly.pdbx_strand_id
1 'polypeptide(L)' 'MCYEQVVEGLQIGSINLPFFKLQLGMTREPYGFDGILGIDFMTAVGLKVDFKELNIKHD' A
#
# COMPACT_ATOMS: atom_id res chain seq x y z
N MET A 1 11.03 13.24 9.77
CA MET A 1 10.67 12.29 10.84
C MET A 1 9.64 11.36 10.23
N CYS A 2 9.99 10.09 10.00
CA CYS A 2 9.04 9.12 9.44
C CYS A 2 8.40 8.40 10.63
N TYR A 3 7.10 8.54 10.79
CA TYR A 3 6.35 7.85 11.85
C TYR A 3 5.74 6.60 11.24
N GLU A 4 6.19 5.43 11.70
CA GLU A 4 5.61 4.16 11.32
C GLU A 4 4.64 3.69 12.41
N GLN A 5 3.48 3.18 11.99
CA GLN A 5 2.50 2.61 12.91
C GLN A 5 1.94 1.32 12.31
N VAL A 6 1.92 0.25 13.11
CA VAL A 6 1.15 -0.95 12.77
C VAL A 6 -0.32 -0.67 13.08
N VAL A 7 -1.18 -0.89 12.09
CA VAL A 7 -2.63 -0.82 12.22
C VAL A 7 -3.23 -2.20 12.04
N GLU A 8 -4.35 -2.42 12.71
CA GLU A 8 -5.11 -3.68 12.65
C GLU A 8 -6.31 -3.53 11.73
N GLY A 9 -6.60 -4.56 10.92
CA GLY A 9 -7.80 -4.62 10.09
C GLY A 9 -7.91 -3.53 9.02
N LEU A 10 -6.79 -3.18 8.37
CA LEU A 10 -6.81 -2.21 7.28
C LEU A 10 -7.53 -2.80 6.07
N GLN A 11 -8.65 -2.17 5.68
CA GLN A 11 -9.44 -2.57 4.53
C GLN A 11 -9.20 -1.62 3.35
N ILE A 12 -8.80 -2.18 2.20
CA ILE A 12 -8.65 -1.44 0.94
C ILE A 12 -9.45 -2.14 -0.14
N GLY A 13 -10.58 -1.56 -0.55
CA GLY A 13 -11.52 -2.23 -1.46
C GLY A 13 -12.03 -3.53 -0.84
N SER A 14 -11.82 -4.66 -1.51
CA SER A 14 -12.14 -6.01 -1.02
C SER A 14 -11.01 -6.69 -0.24
N ILE A 15 -9.84 -6.07 -0.14
CA ILE A 15 -8.65 -6.64 0.50
C ILE A 15 -8.62 -6.27 1.97
N ASN A 16 -8.51 -7.29 2.84
CA ASN A 16 -8.32 -7.12 4.28
C ASN A 16 -6.86 -7.43 4.66
N LEU A 17 -6.22 -6.49 5.35
CA LEU A 17 -4.88 -6.64 5.90
C LEU A 17 -4.98 -6.68 7.43
N PRO A 18 -4.85 -7.85 8.07
CA PRO A 18 -5.10 -8.01 9.50
C PRO A 18 -4.12 -7.19 10.35
N PHE A 19 -2.87 -7.09 9.91
CA PHE A 19 -1.85 -6.23 10.49
C PHE A 19 -1.05 -5.62 9.35
N PHE A 20 -1.02 -4.29 9.25
CA PHE A 20 -0.28 -3.58 8.20
C PHE A 20 0.51 -2.41 8.78
N LYS A 21 1.73 -2.22 8.33
CA LYS A 21 2.57 -1.10 8.76
C LYS A 21 2.33 0.09 7.85
N LEU A 22 1.76 1.17 8.39
CA LEU A 22 1.59 2.44 7.69
C LEU A 22 2.77 3.38 7.97
N GLN A 23 3.14 4.14 6.95
CA GLN A 23 4.04 5.29 7.09
C GLN A 23 3.20 6.57 7.06
N LEU A 24 3.25 7.33 8.16
CA LEU A 24 2.52 8.58 8.31
C LEU A 24 3.37 9.75 7.80
N GLY A 25 2.80 10.51 6.89
CA GLY A 25 3.42 11.70 6.31
C GLY A 25 2.38 12.64 5.71
N MET A 26 2.77 13.88 5.44
CA MET A 26 1.92 14.84 4.74
C MET A 26 1.88 14.50 3.25
N THR A 27 0.70 14.17 2.74
CA THR A 27 0.48 13.78 1.34
C THR A 27 -0.49 14.72 0.64
N ARG A 28 -1.65 14.99 1.27
CA ARG A 28 -2.76 15.73 0.66
C ARG A 28 -2.40 17.16 0.25
N GLU A 29 -1.82 17.93 1.16
CA GLU A 29 -1.42 19.32 0.91
C GLU A 29 -0.30 19.44 -0.13
N PRO A 30 0.82 18.68 -0.04
CA PRO A 30 1.91 18.80 -1.00
C PRO A 30 1.63 18.16 -2.37
N TYR A 31 0.81 17.10 -2.46
CA TYR A 31 0.68 16.30 -3.68
C TYR A 31 -0.76 16.05 -4.17
N GLY A 32 -1.77 16.41 -3.38
CA GLY A 32 -3.18 16.28 -3.77
C GLY A 32 -3.82 14.90 -3.54
N PHE A 33 -3.08 13.92 -3.00
CA PHE A 33 -3.57 12.57 -2.69
C PHE A 33 -3.48 12.23 -1.20
N ASP A 34 -4.28 11.28 -0.72
CA ASP A 34 -4.31 10.90 0.71
C ASP A 34 -3.21 9.93 1.13
N GLY A 35 -2.73 9.10 0.22
CA GLY A 35 -1.75 8.08 0.55
C GLY A 35 -1.11 7.46 -0.67
N ILE A 36 -0.09 6.66 -0.43
CA ILE A 36 0.66 5.92 -1.44
C ILE A 36 0.55 4.44 -1.09
N LEU A 37 0.22 3.61 -2.07
CA LEU A 37 0.36 2.16 -1.95
C LEU A 37 1.72 1.76 -2.50
N GLY A 38 2.59 1.29 -1.61
CA GLY A 38 3.94 0.88 -1.93
C GLY A 38 4.04 -0.61 -2.28
N ILE A 39 5.29 -1.04 -2.47
CA ILE A 39 5.62 -2.45 -2.74
C ILE A 39 5.32 -3.36 -1.54
N ASP A 40 5.27 -2.80 -0.33
CA ASP A 40 4.87 -3.49 0.90
C ASP A 40 3.42 -3.98 0.84
N PHE A 41 2.50 -3.14 0.38
CA PHE A 41 1.13 -3.53 0.07
C PHE A 41 1.09 -4.61 -1.01
N MET A 42 1.82 -4.41 -2.12
CA MET A 42 1.85 -5.37 -3.22
C MET A 42 2.34 -6.76 -2.77
N THR A 43 3.37 -6.79 -1.93
CA THR A 43 3.93 -8.02 -1.38
C THR A 43 2.96 -8.69 -0.41
N ALA A 44 2.29 -7.90 0.44
CA ALA A 44 1.32 -8.41 1.41
C ALA A 44 0.10 -9.08 0.76
N VAL A 45 -0.26 -8.63 -0.45
CA VAL A 45 -1.46 -9.09 -1.16
C VAL A 45 -1.15 -9.94 -2.39
N GLY A 46 0.11 -10.36 -2.57
CA GLY A 46 0.51 -11.26 -3.65
C GLY A 46 0.45 -10.65 -5.07
N LEU A 47 0.55 -9.32 -5.19
CA LEU A 47 0.59 -8.64 -6.48
C LEU A 47 2.01 -8.61 -7.04
N LYS A 48 2.14 -8.99 -8.32
CA LYS A 48 3.39 -9.00 -9.08
C LYS A 48 3.27 -8.07 -10.28
N VAL A 49 4.28 -7.22 -10.46
CA VAL A 49 4.43 -6.41 -11.67
C VAL A 49 5.18 -7.22 -12.72
N ASP A 50 4.54 -7.47 -13.84
CA ASP A 50 5.19 -7.95 -15.05
C ASP A 50 5.71 -6.75 -15.83
N PHE A 51 7.01 -6.48 -15.72
CA PHE A 51 7.64 -5.36 -16.44
C PHE A 51 7.77 -5.60 -17.94
N LYS A 52 7.61 -6.84 -18.42
CA LYS A 52 7.66 -7.15 -19.84
C LYS A 52 6.34 -6.81 -20.51
N GLU A 53 5.25 -7.25 -19.89
CA GLU A 53 3.89 -7.03 -20.40
C GLU A 53 3.25 -5.74 -19.85
N LEU A 54 3.96 -5.01 -18.98
CA LEU A 54 3.50 -3.81 -18.27
C LEU A 54 2.14 -4.02 -17.59
N ASN A 55 1.96 -5.18 -16.95
CA ASN A 55 0.72 -5.54 -16.26
C ASN A 55 0.95 -5.95 -14.80
N ILE A 56 -0.13 -5.95 -14.04
CA ILE A 56 -0.14 -6.41 -12.64
C ILE A 56 -0.91 -7.73 -12.60
N LYS A 57 -0.30 -8.75 -12.02
CA LYS A 57 -0.87 -10.09 -11.82
C LYS A 57 -1.03 -10.34 -10.32
N HIS A 58 -2.05 -11.10 -9.97
CA HIS A 58 -2.22 -11.66 -8.64
C HIS A 58 -1.78 -13.13 -8.69
N ASP A 59 -1.16 -13.62 -7.62
CA ASP A 59 -0.80 -15.04 -7.47
C ASP A 59 -2.01 -15.97 -7.31
#